data_AF-A0A662GHT9-F1
#
_entry.id   AF-A0A662GHT9-F1
#
_cell.length_a   1.000
_cell.length_b   1.000
_cell.length_c   1.000
_cell.angle_alpha   90.00
_cell.angle_beta   90.00
_cell.angle_gamma   90.00
#
_symmetry.space_group_name_H-M   'P 1'
#
loop_
_entity.id
_entity.type
_entity.pdbx_description
1 polymer ?
#
loop_
_entity_poly.entity_id
_entity_poly.type
_entity_poly.pdbx_seq_one_letter_code
_entity_poly.pdbx_strand_id
1 'polypeptide(L)'
;MSKIPINHPLILFDRYNNVYTHIVLGIYMSLEIVYSTSEFYCKNALKYCQYAIDLMRRGEWEKSAKICLFVSTLCSKKPSPNCRMESNLCRKSAELRLQKKIEESEKFCLAARKICSKNFEVLGG
;
A
#
# COMPACT_ATOMS: atom_id res chain seq x y z
N MET A 1 -63.07 -2.99 -9.76
CA MET A 1 -62.13 -4.11 -9.89
C MET A 1 -61.07 -3.69 -10.91
N SER A 2 -59.89 -3.23 -10.47
CA SER A 2 -58.67 -4.02 -10.18
C SER A 2 -57.75 -3.97 -11.41
N LYS A 3 -56.44 -3.70 -11.40
CA LYS A 3 -55.38 -3.33 -10.45
C LYS A 3 -54.21 -2.76 -11.31
N ILE A 4 -53.34 -1.91 -10.75
CA ILE A 4 -52.14 -1.34 -11.41
C ILE A 4 -50.90 -2.30 -11.24
N PRO A 5 -49.67 -2.01 -11.72
CA PRO A 5 -48.97 -2.57 -12.89
C PRO A 5 -47.64 -3.29 -12.55
N ILE A 6 -46.93 -3.94 -13.47
CA ILE A 6 -45.45 -4.16 -13.33
C ILE A 6 -44.76 -4.20 -14.70
N ASN A 7 -43.91 -3.22 -14.96
CA ASN A 7 -42.89 -3.23 -16.03
C ASN A 7 -41.53 -3.42 -15.33
N HIS A 8 -41.05 -4.67 -15.22
CA HIS A 8 -39.71 -4.97 -14.70
C HIS A 8 -39.22 -6.27 -15.36
N PRO A 9 -38.20 -6.25 -16.23
CA PRO A 9 -37.63 -7.46 -16.78
C PRO A 9 -36.61 -8.02 -15.79
N LEU A 10 -37.11 -8.52 -14.66
CA LEU A 10 -36.46 -9.62 -13.95
C LEU A 10 -37.19 -10.89 -14.39
N ILE A 11 -36.47 -12.01 -14.47
CA ILE A 11 -36.94 -13.35 -14.82
C ILE A 11 -36.73 -13.71 -16.30
N LEU A 12 -35.45 -13.93 -16.66
CA LEU A 12 -35.03 -14.95 -17.62
C LEU A 12 -33.58 -15.33 -17.30
N PHE A 13 -33.34 -15.88 -16.11
CA PHE A 13 -31.98 -16.20 -15.67
C PHE A 13 -31.98 -17.36 -14.67
N ASP A 14 -32.70 -18.43 -15.04
CA ASP A 14 -32.84 -19.63 -14.23
C ASP A 14 -31.74 -20.66 -14.53
N ARG A 15 -31.14 -21.16 -13.44
CA ARG A 15 -30.23 -22.33 -13.30
C ARG A 15 -28.75 -22.29 -13.72
N TYR A 16 -28.27 -21.38 -14.56
CA TYR A 16 -26.80 -21.23 -14.81
C TYR A 16 -26.13 -20.11 -13.99
N ASN A 17 -26.92 -19.26 -13.32
CA ASN A 17 -26.41 -18.07 -12.64
C ASN A 17 -25.87 -18.30 -11.24
N ASN A 18 -26.37 -19.29 -10.51
CA ASN A 18 -26.11 -19.36 -9.07
C ASN A 18 -24.61 -19.52 -8.77
N VAL A 19 -23.92 -20.41 -9.49
CA VAL A 19 -22.47 -20.61 -9.38
C VAL A 19 -21.69 -19.38 -9.85
N TYR A 20 -22.08 -18.78 -10.98
CA TYR A 20 -21.38 -17.61 -11.54
C TYR A 20 -21.51 -16.38 -10.65
N THR A 21 -22.70 -16.14 -10.08
CA THR A 21 -22.92 -15.05 -9.13
C THR A 21 -22.17 -15.28 -7.82
N HIS A 22 -22.12 -16.52 -7.29
CA HIS A 22 -21.33 -16.83 -6.09
C HIS A 22 -19.81 -16.72 -6.33
N ILE A 23 -19.31 -17.14 -7.50
CA ILE A 23 -17.90 -16.99 -7.87
C ILE A 23 -17.55 -15.50 -8.01
N VAL A 24 -18.36 -14.72 -8.72
CA VAL A 24 -18.12 -13.28 -8.93
C VAL A 24 -18.19 -12.52 -7.60
N LEU A 25 -19.17 -12.82 -6.73
CA LEU A 25 -19.26 -12.25 -5.39
C LEU A 25 -18.04 -12.64 -4.52
N GLY A 26 -17.60 -13.90 -4.59
CA GLY A 26 -16.40 -14.38 -3.88
C GLY A 26 -15.12 -13.69 -4.34
N ILE A 27 -14.97 -13.46 -5.66
CA ILE A 27 -13.86 -12.70 -6.23
C ILE A 27 -13.90 -11.23 -5.78
N TYR A 28 -15.08 -10.60 -5.81
CA TYR A 28 -15.26 -9.21 -5.37
C TYR A 28 -14.87 -9.04 -3.89
N MET A 29 -15.38 -9.90 -3.03
CA MET A 29 -15.06 -9.89 -1.60
C MET A 29 -13.57 -10.12 -1.34
N SER A 30 -12.94 -11.02 -2.11
CA SER A 30 -11.48 -11.25 -2.03
C SER A 30 -10.69 -10.00 -2.43
N LEU A 31 -11.12 -9.30 -3.48
CA LEU A 31 -10.49 -8.05 -3.94
C LEU A 31 -10.65 -6.92 -2.91
N GLU A 32 -11.81 -6.80 -2.26
CA GLU A 32 -12.03 -5.83 -1.19
C GLU A 32 -11.12 -6.08 0.03
N ILE A 33 -10.94 -7.35 0.41
CA ILE A 33 -10.02 -7.72 1.50
C ILE A 33 -8.57 -7.37 1.11
N VAL A 34 -8.15 -7.69 -0.10
CA VAL A 34 -6.80 -7.35 -0.59
C VAL A 34 -6.60 -5.84 -0.61
N TYR A 35 -7.60 -5.08 -1.05
CA TYR A 35 -7.52 -3.63 -1.08
C TYR A 35 -7.41 -3.03 0.32
N SER A 36 -8.34 -3.38 1.22
CA SER A 36 -8.38 -2.86 2.60
C SER A 36 -7.11 -3.21 3.39
N THR A 37 -6.59 -4.43 3.24
CA THR A 37 -5.31 -4.83 3.85
C THR A 37 -4.13 -4.05 3.28
N SER A 38 -4.11 -3.82 1.95
CA SER A 38 -3.06 -3.00 1.32
C SER A 38 -3.07 -1.54 1.79
N GLU A 39 -4.25 -0.96 2.04
CA GLU A 39 -4.37 0.37 2.62
C GLU A 39 -3.89 0.42 4.07
N PHE A 40 -4.23 -0.60 4.86
CA PHE A 40 -3.73 -0.72 6.23
C PHE A 40 -2.20 -0.74 6.27
N TYR A 41 -1.55 -1.53 5.40
CA TYR A 41 -0.09 -1.55 5.29
C TYR A 41 0.46 -0.19 4.86
N CYS A 42 -0.19 0.48 3.90
CA CYS A 42 0.24 1.79 3.41
C CYS A 42 0.18 2.87 4.51
N LYS A 43 -0.92 2.93 5.28
CA LYS A 43 -1.06 3.88 6.40
C LYS A 43 0.02 3.67 7.47
N ASN A 44 0.32 2.41 7.79
CA ASN A 44 1.39 2.11 8.74
C ASN A 44 2.78 2.45 8.17
N ALA A 45 3.04 2.12 6.91
CA ALA A 45 4.30 2.46 6.24
C ALA A 45 4.60 3.96 6.28
N LEU A 46 3.60 4.81 6.06
CA LEU A 46 3.75 6.27 6.12
C LEU A 46 4.10 6.76 7.54
N LYS A 47 3.41 6.25 8.57
CA LYS A 47 3.72 6.57 9.97
C LYS A 47 5.15 6.19 10.35
N TYR A 48 5.57 4.98 9.99
CA TYR A 48 6.94 4.52 10.26
C TYR A 48 7.98 5.23 9.40
N CYS A 49 7.65 5.63 8.17
CA CYS A 49 8.51 6.45 7.34
C CYS A 49 8.77 7.82 8.00
N GLN A 50 7.73 8.45 8.53
CA GLN A 50 7.86 9.70 9.26
C GLN A 50 8.77 9.54 10.50
N TYR A 51 8.52 8.49 11.29
CA TYR A 51 9.38 8.17 12.43
C TYR A 51 10.84 7.92 12.04
N ALA A 52 11.08 7.22 10.92
CA ALA A 52 12.42 6.99 10.40
C ALA A 52 13.13 8.29 10.02
N ILE A 53 12.42 9.25 9.43
CA ILE A 53 12.95 10.59 9.08
C ILE A 53 13.30 11.37 10.36
N ASP A 54 12.48 11.30 11.40
CA ASP A 54 12.78 11.97 12.66
C ASP A 54 14.02 11.38 13.34
N LEU A 55 14.23 10.06 13.25
CA LEU A 55 15.48 9.42 13.66
C LEU A 55 16.68 9.88 12.82
N MET A 56 16.51 10.03 11.49
CA MET A 56 17.57 10.57 10.61
C MET A 56 17.98 11.98 11.05
N ARG A 57 17.01 12.85 11.32
CA ARG A 57 17.25 14.24 11.79
C ARG A 57 18.04 14.31 13.10
N ARG A 58 17.94 13.28 13.95
CA ARG A 58 18.70 13.14 15.20
C ARG A 58 20.05 12.44 15.04
N GLY A 59 20.42 12.02 13.82
CA GLY A 59 21.62 11.24 13.56
C GLY A 59 21.53 9.77 14.02
N GLU A 60 20.33 9.28 14.36
CA GLU A 60 20.11 7.90 14.81
C GLU A 60 20.00 6.93 13.61
N TRP A 61 21.07 6.87 12.81
CA TRP A 61 21.08 6.23 11.49
C TRP A 61 20.76 4.73 11.52
N GLU A 62 21.30 3.99 12.50
CA GLU A 62 21.09 2.54 12.61
C GLU A 62 19.63 2.21 12.97
N LYS A 63 19.04 2.94 13.92
CA LYS A 63 17.63 2.79 14.28
C LYS A 63 16.73 3.16 13.11
N SER A 64 17.03 4.27 12.44
CA SER A 64 16.33 4.67 11.23
C SER A 64 16.37 3.58 10.16
N ALA A 65 17.54 2.96 9.93
CA ALA A 65 17.69 1.87 8.97
C ALA A 65 16.79 0.67 9.30
N LYS A 66 16.71 0.24 10.57
CA LYS A 66 15.82 -0.84 11.00
C LYS A 66 14.35 -0.54 10.68
N ILE A 67 13.92 0.71 10.92
CA ILE A 67 12.57 1.15 10.56
C ILE A 67 12.38 1.19 9.04
N CYS A 68 13.37 1.68 8.27
CA CYS A 68 13.30 1.69 6.81
C CYS A 68 13.19 0.27 6.20
N LEU A 69 13.84 -0.75 6.79
CA LEU A 69 13.65 -2.15 6.40
C LEU A 69 12.22 -2.61 6.65
N PHE A 70 11.66 -2.26 7.81
CA PHE A 70 10.26 -2.57 8.11
C PHE A 70 9.30 -1.87 7.15
N VAL A 71 9.50 -0.58 6.88
CA VAL A 71 8.74 0.19 5.87
C VAL A 71 8.82 -0.47 4.50
N SER A 72 10.02 -0.91 4.06
CA SER A 72 10.16 -1.61 2.79
C SER A 72 9.29 -2.87 2.70
N THR A 73 9.20 -3.61 3.81
CA THR A 73 8.34 -4.80 3.89
C THR A 73 6.87 -4.43 3.73
N LEU A 74 6.41 -3.35 4.39
CA LEU A 74 5.03 -2.89 4.28
C LEU A 74 4.70 -2.37 2.88
N CYS A 75 5.56 -1.55 2.28
CA CYS A 75 5.36 -1.02 0.92
C CYS A 75 5.30 -2.15 -0.12
N SER A 76 6.04 -3.25 0.09
CA SER A 76 6.03 -4.42 -0.80
C SER A 76 4.68 -5.16 -0.84
N LYS A 77 3.82 -4.95 0.16
CA LYS A 77 2.48 -5.56 0.23
C LYS A 77 1.45 -4.88 -0.66
N LYS A 78 1.75 -3.70 -1.20
CA LYS A 78 0.85 -3.03 -2.14
C LYS A 78 1.08 -3.59 -3.55
N PRO A 79 0.02 -3.93 -4.32
CA PRO A 79 0.18 -4.50 -5.65
C PRO A 79 0.70 -3.50 -6.71
N SER A 80 0.83 -2.22 -6.37
CA SER A 80 1.30 -1.18 -7.30
C SER A 80 2.80 -1.34 -7.65
N PRO A 81 3.17 -1.26 -8.95
CA PRO A 81 4.57 -1.25 -9.38
C PRO A 81 5.41 -0.15 -8.72
N ASN A 82 4.82 1.04 -8.53
CA ASN A 82 5.50 2.17 -7.89
C ASN A 82 5.87 1.85 -6.43
N CYS A 83 4.97 1.22 -5.68
CA CYS A 83 5.25 0.81 -4.30
C CYS A 83 6.27 -0.32 -4.21
N ARG A 84 6.33 -1.21 -5.20
CA ARG A 84 7.41 -2.20 -5.30
C ARG A 84 8.75 -1.52 -5.54
N MET A 85 8.82 -0.55 -6.45
CA MET A 85 10.04 0.20 -6.72
C MET A 85 10.49 1.01 -5.49
N GLU A 86 9.56 1.74 -4.86
CA GLU A 86 9.74 2.43 -3.58
C GLU A 86 10.30 1.48 -2.51
N SER A 87 9.71 0.28 -2.36
CA SER A 87 10.17 -0.68 -1.36
C SER A 87 11.63 -1.08 -1.55
N ASN A 88 12.07 -1.28 -2.80
CA ASN A 88 13.46 -1.61 -3.11
C ASN A 88 14.41 -0.45 -2.79
N LEU A 89 14.01 0.78 -3.08
CA LEU A 89 14.77 1.98 -2.75
C LEU A 89 14.87 2.19 -1.24
N CYS A 90 13.77 2.00 -0.49
CA CYS A 90 13.75 2.02 0.97
C CYS A 90 14.71 0.99 1.58
N ARG A 91 14.68 -0.25 1.06
CA ARG A 91 15.61 -1.31 1.49
C ARG A 91 17.05 -0.94 1.21
N LYS A 92 17.36 -0.49 0.00
CA LYS A 92 18.73 -0.08 -0.37
C LYS A 92 19.24 1.07 0.49
N SER A 93 18.37 2.04 0.75
CA SER A 93 18.64 3.16 1.64
C SER A 93 18.96 2.68 3.06
N ALA A 94 18.22 1.70 3.59
CA ALA A 94 18.49 1.12 4.89
C ALA A 94 19.83 0.38 4.95
N GLU A 95 20.12 -0.48 3.97
CA GLU A 95 21.39 -1.22 3.87
C GLU A 95 22.60 -0.27 3.86
N LEU A 96 22.52 0.83 3.10
CA LEU A 96 23.58 1.84 3.06
C LEU A 96 23.75 2.57 4.40
N ARG A 97 22.65 2.87 5.12
CA ARG A 97 22.74 3.43 6.48
C ARG A 97 23.43 2.49 7.45
N LEU A 98 23.13 1.19 7.40
CA LEU A 98 23.81 0.18 8.23
C LEU A 98 25.31 0.07 7.90
N GLN A 99 25.70 0.33 6.65
CA GLN A 99 27.09 0.42 6.20
C GLN A 99 27.76 1.78 6.49
N LYS A 100 27.08 2.69 7.19
CA LYS A 100 27.53 4.07 7.47
C LYS A 100 27.76 4.93 6.20
N LYS A 101 27.19 4.54 5.06
CA LYS A 101 27.22 5.30 3.79
C LYS A 101 26.06 6.28 3.74
N ILE A 102 26.09 7.30 4.60
CA ILE A 102 24.93 8.16 4.87
C ILE A 102 24.50 8.97 3.64
N GLU A 103 25.43 9.66 2.97
CA GLU A 103 25.09 10.48 1.79
C GLU A 103 24.46 9.66 0.66
N GLU A 104 25.01 8.48 0.37
CA GLU A 104 24.40 7.58 -0.62
C GLU A 104 23.02 7.11 -0.17
N SER A 105 22.88 6.76 1.11
CA SER A 105 21.59 6.32 1.66
C SER A 105 20.50 7.37 1.51
N GLU A 106 20.84 8.66 1.66
CA GLU A 106 19.89 9.76 1.54
C GLU A 106 19.42 9.95 0.11
N LYS A 107 20.28 9.74 -0.89
CA LYS A 107 19.90 9.75 -2.31
C LYS A 107 18.81 8.70 -2.59
N PHE A 108 18.98 7.48 -2.09
CA PHE A 108 17.97 6.42 -2.23
C PHE A 108 16.68 6.73 -1.45
N CYS A 109 16.80 7.30 -0.24
CA CYS A 109 15.64 7.72 0.55
C CYS A 109 14.80 8.77 -0.20
N LEU A 110 15.47 9.80 -0.73
CA LEU A 110 14.82 10.86 -1.50
C LEU A 110 14.17 10.31 -2.77
N ALA A 111 14.84 9.39 -3.47
CA ALA A 111 14.28 8.73 -4.65
C ALA A 111 13.01 7.92 -4.31
N ALA A 112 13.02 7.15 -3.22
CA ALA A 112 11.85 6.41 -2.76
C ALA A 112 10.65 7.35 -2.48
N ARG A 113 10.93 8.44 -1.77
CA ARG A 113 9.93 9.44 -1.36
C ARG A 113 9.34 10.21 -2.54
N LYS A 114 10.11 10.45 -3.60
CA LYS A 114 9.60 11.08 -4.84
C LYS A 114 8.61 10.19 -5.60
N ILE A 115 8.79 8.86 -5.54
CA ILE A 115 7.92 7.90 -6.24
C ILE A 115 6.63 7.62 -5.46
N CYS A 116 6.69 7.73 -4.12
CA CYS A 116 5.53 7.51 -3.28
C CYS A 116 4.51 8.65 -3.43
N SER A 117 3.37 8.37 -4.05
CA SER A 117 2.31 9.36 -4.26
C SER A 117 1.69 9.88 -2.97
N LYS A 118 1.90 9.20 -1.84
CA LYS A 118 1.43 9.58 -0.50
C LYS A 118 2.51 10.19 0.39
N ASN A 119 3.71 10.47 -0.13
CA ASN A 119 4.80 11.04 0.67
C ASN A 119 4.49 12.46 1.20
N PHE A 120 3.52 13.18 0.63
CA PHE A 120 3.04 14.43 1.20
C PHE A 120 2.46 14.25 2.62
N GLU A 121 1.91 13.06 2.93
CA GLU A 121 1.40 12.71 4.26
C GLU A 121 2.52 12.54 5.30
N VAL A 122 3.77 12.36 4.84
CA VAL A 122 4.95 12.20 5.69
C VAL A 122 5.51 13.57 6.07
N LEU A 123 5.74 14.46 5.10
CA LEU A 123 6.37 15.76 5.34
C LEU A 123 5.52 16.79 6.09
N GLY A 124 4.25 16.49 6.36
CA GLY A 124 3.23 17.50 6.63
C GLY A 124 2.77 18.13 5.30
N GLY A 125 1.47 18.34 5.19
CA GLY A 125 0.90 19.16 4.11
C GLY A 125 1.39 20.60 4.19
#